data_AF-A0A0R0F1Y5-F1
#
_entry.id   AF-A0A0R0F1Y5-F1
#
_cell.length_a   1.000
_cell.length_b   1.000
_cell.length_c   1.000
_cell.angle_alpha   90.00
_cell.angle_beta   90.00
_cell.angle_gamma   90.00
#
_symmetry.space_group_name_H-M   'P 1'
#
loop_
_entity.id
_entity.type
_entity.pdbx_description
1 polymer ?
#
loop_
_entity_poly.entity_id
_entity_poly.type
_entity_poly.pdbx_seq_one_letter_code
_entity_poly.pdbx_strand_id
1 'polypeptide(L)'
;MGEKEGIAASLDKMTNSFNGMVEKMDGKVDDEDIQEVLREAALIPDLNRQQWAKAIKWLADDPKPLAIVKALPIHQKTDYVLTHLGE
;
A
#
# COMPACT_ATOMS: atom_id res chain seq x y z
N MET A 1 -21.63 4.08 -12.34
CA MET A 1 -20.28 4.05 -12.93
C MET A 1 -19.27 4.98 -12.21
N GLY A 2 -19.62 5.70 -11.12
CA GLY A 2 -18.72 6.74 -10.57
C GLY A 2 -17.74 6.34 -9.45
N GLU A 3 -17.87 5.16 -8.85
CA GLU A 3 -17.08 4.81 -7.65
C GLU A 3 -15.64 4.38 -7.99
N LYS A 4 -15.45 3.64 -9.09
CA LYS A 4 -14.12 3.13 -9.49
C LYS A 4 -13.18 4.23 -9.98
N GLU A 5 -13.70 5.23 -10.68
CA GLU A 5 -12.91 6.38 -11.14
C GLU A 5 -12.47 7.28 -9.98
N GLY A 6 -13.34 7.45 -8.97
CA GLY A 6 -13.01 8.23 -7.77
C GLY A 6 -11.92 7.59 -6.91
N ILE A 7 -11.91 6.26 -6.80
CA ILE A 7 -10.85 5.51 -6.11
C ILE A 7 -9.51 5.69 -6.85
N ALA A 8 -9.49 5.55 -8.18
CA ALA A 8 -8.28 5.71 -8.98
C ALA A 8 -7.68 7.12 -8.86
N ALA A 9 -8.49 8.18 -8.97
CA ALA A 9 -8.01 9.55 -8.81
C ALA A 9 -7.49 9.85 -7.39
N SER A 10 -8.13 9.26 -6.37
CA SER A 10 -7.68 9.38 -4.98
C SER A 10 -6.34 8.67 -4.75
N LEU A 11 -6.16 7.51 -5.38
CA LEU A 11 -4.91 6.76 -5.37
C LEU A 11 -3.79 7.55 -6.03
N ASP A 12 -3.99 8.08 -7.24
CA ASP A 12 -3.00 8.92 -7.93
C ASP A 12 -2.56 10.11 -7.07
N LYS A 13 -3.50 10.75 -6.36
CA LYS A 13 -3.17 11.87 -5.47
C LYS A 13 -2.34 11.44 -4.25
N MET A 14 -2.65 10.29 -3.64
CA MET A 14 -1.87 9.74 -2.52
C MET A 14 -0.46 9.34 -2.97
N THR A 15 -0.37 8.68 -4.12
CA THR A 15 0.86 8.30 -4.78
C THR A 15 1.78 9.49 -5.02
N ASN A 16 1.26 10.59 -5.59
CA ASN A 16 2.04 11.82 -5.82
C ASN A 16 2.52 12.46 -4.51
N SER A 17 1.68 12.45 -3.46
CA SER A 17 2.09 12.96 -2.14
C SER A 17 3.20 12.12 -1.50
N PHE A 18 3.23 10.81 -1.77
CA PHE A 18 4.22 9.92 -1.22
C PHE A 18 5.55 10.00 -1.98
N ASN A 19 5.53 10.10 -3.32
CA ASN A 19 6.74 10.36 -4.11
C ASN A 19 7.48 11.61 -3.61
N GLY A 20 6.76 12.71 -3.35
CA GLY A 20 7.37 13.92 -2.77
C GLY A 20 7.87 13.76 -1.32
N MET A 21 7.45 12.72 -0.60
CA MET A 21 7.98 12.37 0.73
C MET A 21 9.23 11.48 0.60
N VAL A 22 9.25 10.57 -0.39
CA VAL A 22 10.37 9.65 -0.67
C VAL A 22 11.57 10.38 -1.20
N GLU A 23 11.41 11.38 -2.08
CA GLU A 23 12.54 12.21 -2.57
C GLU A 23 13.36 12.84 -1.43
N LYS A 24 12.80 12.94 -0.22
CA LYS A 24 13.48 13.46 0.97
C LYS A 24 14.22 12.41 1.80
N MET A 25 14.02 11.12 1.54
CA MET A 25 14.76 10.03 2.19
C MET A 25 15.93 9.63 1.27
N ASP A 26 17.15 9.90 1.73
CA ASP A 26 18.45 9.90 1.04
C ASP A 26 18.96 8.51 0.59
N GLY A 27 18.07 7.66 0.09
CA GLY A 27 18.38 6.42 -0.60
C GLY A 27 17.47 6.32 -1.81
N LYS A 28 18.03 6.03 -2.98
CA LYS A 28 17.25 5.67 -4.18
C LYS A 28 16.47 4.40 -3.89
N VAL A 29 15.34 4.52 -3.21
CA VAL A 29 14.29 3.53 -3.27
C VAL A 29 13.73 3.70 -4.68
N ASP A 30 13.79 2.65 -5.49
CA ASP A 30 13.30 2.74 -6.86
C ASP A 30 11.82 3.13 -6.79
N ASP A 31 11.44 4.20 -7.50
CA ASP A 31 10.05 4.69 -7.51
C ASP A 31 9.08 3.54 -7.81
N GLU A 32 9.48 2.58 -8.66
CA GLU A 32 8.71 1.38 -9.00
C GLU A 32 8.33 0.53 -7.78
N ASP A 33 9.25 0.33 -6.82
CA ASP A 33 9.01 -0.48 -5.61
C ASP A 33 7.97 0.18 -4.69
N ILE A 34 8.09 1.50 -4.51
CA ILE A 34 7.11 2.28 -3.71
C ILE A 34 5.75 2.25 -4.37
N GLN A 35 5.71 2.45 -5.69
CA GLN A 35 4.46 2.40 -6.44
C GLN A 35 3.82 1.02 -6.34
N GLU A 36 4.61 -0.05 -6.31
CA GLU A 36 4.11 -1.41 -6.13
C GLU A 36 3.49 -1.61 -4.73
N VAL A 37 4.17 -1.17 -3.67
CA VAL A 37 3.63 -1.21 -2.31
C VAL A 37 2.31 -0.46 -2.22
N LEU A 38 2.23 0.75 -2.80
CA LEU A 38 1.01 1.56 -2.79
C LEU A 38 -0.13 0.92 -3.58
N ARG A 39 0.16 0.36 -4.75
CA ARG A 39 -0.82 -0.37 -5.57
C ARG A 39 -1.37 -1.59 -4.83
N GLU A 40 -0.51 -2.37 -4.18
CA GLU A 40 -0.95 -3.54 -3.43
C GLU A 40 -1.72 -3.16 -2.17
N ALA A 41 -1.28 -2.14 -1.43
CA ALA A 41 -1.99 -1.64 -0.27
C ALA A 41 -3.40 -1.11 -0.62
N ALA A 42 -3.56 -0.54 -1.82
CA ALA A 42 -4.85 -0.09 -2.34
C ALA A 42 -5.84 -1.22 -2.65
N LEU A 43 -5.32 -2.43 -2.91
CA LEU A 43 -6.12 -3.62 -3.17
C LEU A 43 -6.55 -4.36 -1.89
N ILE A 44 -6.16 -3.85 -0.71
CA ILE A 44 -6.57 -4.41 0.58
C ILE A 44 -7.86 -3.70 1.03
N PRO A 45 -9.04 -4.35 0.97
CA PRO A 45 -10.28 -3.72 1.40
C PRO A 45 -10.32 -3.54 2.93
N ASP A 46 -11.26 -2.73 3.40
CA ASP A 46 -11.64 -2.63 4.82
C ASP A 46 -10.56 -2.14 5.79
N LEU A 47 -9.41 -1.66 5.30
CA LEU A 47 -8.43 -0.98 6.13
C LEU A 47 -8.86 0.45 6.43
N ASN A 48 -8.89 0.81 7.71
CA ASN A 48 -8.98 2.22 8.09
C ASN A 48 -7.66 2.96 7.78
N ARG A 49 -7.66 4.29 7.83
CA ARG A 49 -6.49 5.11 7.49
C ARG A 49 -5.23 4.78 8.30
N GLN A 50 -5.37 4.43 9.58
CA GLN A 50 -4.22 4.06 10.43
C GLN A 50 -3.69 2.68 10.07
N GLN A 51 -4.58 1.71 9.83
CA GLN A 51 -4.21 0.37 9.37
C GLN A 51 -3.54 0.42 7.99
N TRP A 52 -4.05 1.23 7.07
CA TRP A 52 -3.45 1.42 5.75
C TRP A 52 -2.03 1.99 5.84
N ALA A 53 -1.81 2.99 6.71
CA ALA A 53 -0.48 3.54 6.93
C ALA A 53 0.49 2.52 7.57
N LYS A 54 0.02 1.76 8.58
CA LYS A 54 0.79 0.65 9.18
C LYS A 54 1.12 -0.43 8.13
N ALA A 55 0.17 -0.76 7.24
CA ALA A 55 0.36 -1.73 6.17
C ALA A 55 1.41 -1.30 5.15
N ILE A 56 1.38 -0.05 4.69
CA ILE A 56 2.41 0.46 3.78
C ILE A 56 3.78 0.36 4.41
N LYS A 57 3.91 0.79 5.67
CA LYS A 57 5.18 0.70 6.39
C LYS A 57 5.66 -0.76 6.45
N TRP A 58 4.79 -1.68 6.85
CA TRP A 58 5.12 -3.10 6.95
C TRP A 58 5.49 -3.74 5.61
N LEU A 59 4.78 -3.39 4.53
CA LEU A 59 5.05 -3.86 3.17
C LEU A 59 6.34 -3.29 2.57
N ALA A 60 6.71 -2.06 2.94
CA ALA A 60 7.94 -1.42 2.50
C ALA A 60 9.17 -1.85 3.31
N ASP A 61 8.99 -2.28 4.57
CA ASP A 61 10.10 -2.67 5.45
C ASP A 61 10.73 -4.04 5.06
N ASP A 62 9.99 -4.95 4.39
CA ASP A 62 10.50 -6.24 3.88
C ASP A 62 9.81 -6.63 2.55
N PRO A 63 10.54 -7.05 1.50
CA PRO A 63 9.94 -7.54 0.25
C PRO A 63 9.06 -8.80 0.40
N LYS A 64 9.25 -9.62 1.45
CA LYS A 64 8.47 -10.84 1.66
C LYS A 64 6.98 -10.58 1.91
N PRO A 65 6.57 -9.71 2.87
CA PRO A 65 5.19 -9.26 3.01
C PRO A 65 4.53 -8.87 1.69
N LEU A 66 5.20 -8.07 0.87
CA LEU A 66 4.69 -7.63 -0.43
C LEU A 66 4.43 -8.82 -1.36
N ALA A 67 5.41 -9.72 -1.51
CA ALA A 67 5.27 -10.91 -2.34
C ALA A 67 4.10 -11.81 -1.89
N ILE A 68 3.91 -11.97 -0.58
CA ILE A 68 2.81 -12.77 -0.03
C ILE A 68 1.48 -12.08 -0.30
N VAL A 69 1.34 -10.80 0.03
CA VAL A 69 0.11 -10.04 -0.20
C VAL A 69 -0.28 -10.09 -1.68
N LYS A 70 0.67 -9.94 -2.61
CA LYS A 70 0.44 -10.06 -4.05
C LYS A 70 -0.15 -11.41 -4.47
N ALA A 71 0.31 -12.50 -3.85
CA ALA A 71 -0.14 -13.84 -4.17
C ALA A 71 -1.52 -14.18 -3.57
N LEU A 72 -1.99 -13.41 -2.59
CA LEU A 72 -3.28 -13.65 -1.94
C LEU A 72 -4.47 -13.15 -2.78
N PRO A 73 -5.58 -13.89 -2.80
CA PRO A 73 -6.86 -13.37 -3.25
C PRO A 73 -7.26 -12.12 -2.48
N ILE A 74 -7.93 -11.16 -3.13
CA ILE A 74 -8.34 -9.88 -2.54
C ILE A 74 -9.08 -10.08 -1.20
N HIS A 75 -9.98 -11.06 -1.12
CA HIS A 75 -10.78 -11.36 0.07
C HIS A 75 -9.98 -11.97 1.24
N GLN A 76 -8.70 -12.32 1.05
CA GLN A 76 -7.80 -12.82 2.09
C GLN A 76 -6.75 -11.79 2.51
N LYS A 77 -6.53 -10.74 1.70
CA LYS A 77 -5.48 -9.74 1.95
C LYS A 77 -5.70 -9.02 3.29
N THR A 78 -6.93 -8.62 3.59
CA THR A 78 -7.25 -7.86 4.81
C THR A 78 -6.97 -8.66 6.07
N ASP A 79 -7.52 -9.86 6.19
CA ASP A 79 -7.29 -10.73 7.35
C ASP A 79 -5.81 -11.02 7.54
N TYR A 80 -5.10 -11.35 6.45
CA TYR A 80 -3.67 -11.59 6.51
C TYR A 80 -2.90 -10.36 6.99
N VAL A 81 -3.16 -9.18 6.43
CA VAL A 81 -2.46 -7.94 6.80
C VAL A 81 -2.74 -7.61 8.26
N LEU A 82 -4.00 -7.65 8.71
CA LEU A 82 -4.39 -7.33 10.08
C LEU A 82 -3.69 -8.22 11.12
N THR A 83 -3.43 -9.49 10.82
CA THR A 83 -2.66 -10.37 11.73
C THR A 83 -1.21 -9.93 11.95
N HIS A 84 -0.66 -9.08 11.07
CA HIS A 84 0.72 -8.61 11.12
C HIS A 84 0.89 -7.13 11.53
N LEU A 85 -0.18 -6.32 11.49
CA LEU A 85 -0.07 -4.89 11.81
C LEU A 85 0.03 -4.59 13.31
N GLY A 86 -0.30 -5.56 14.17
CA GLY A 86 -0.46 -5.36 15.60
C GLY A 86 -1.57 -4.35 15.94
N GLU A 87 -2.03 -4.37 17.19
CA GLU A 87 -2.99 -3.35 17.70
C GLU A 87 -2.39 -1.94 17.67
#